data_AF-A0A2K9E3Q7-F1
#
_entry.id   AF-A0A2K9E3Q7-F1
#
_cell.length_a   1.000
_cell.length_b   1.000
_cell.length_c   1.000
_cell.angle_alpha   90.00
_cell.angle_beta   90.00
_cell.angle_gamma   90.00
#
_symmetry.space_group_name_H-M   'P 1'
#
loop_
_entity.id
_entity.type
_entity.pdbx_description
1 polymer ?
#
loop_
_entity_poly.entity_id
_entity_poly.type
_entity_poly.pdbx_seq_one_letter_code
_entity_poly.pdbx_strand_id
1 'polypeptide(L)'
;MELLIKEFRKNLNGKMIFFLIAMFFVCLCISICYVKLDFTIDNLKESVILEYQAKLSGPLNAEKIEYLMDEEEFIIQTFNLYPEMHEKFLKGELERDEYNTFMDDYNSCMTREREFQYIYEKWQLVKEKEEPWIVYDYYWEKLFNQKNVVLFQLIAVIFLACAVMLVEMRNGFYPILNSTPFGRWNVLRCKMIYAVVSSSAFSLMFSFCNLYIYDKVYVLPQKGAPVYNISLFSNVSASLTLLQYFWLNAAVRILLISLLCVLVVLACYYWKRPSALFMLLCAIIVVSEISYMIFNFQYGLPVSEIFQANWILNI
;
A
#
# COMPACT_ATOMS: atom_id res chain seq x y z
N MET A 1 -6.12 -37.94 -1.14
CA MET A 1 -4.99 -37.24 -0.47
C MET A 1 -3.63 -37.60 -1.05
N GLU A 2 -3.30 -38.89 -1.27
CA GLU A 2 -1.97 -39.28 -1.76
C GLU A 2 -1.52 -38.61 -3.07
N LEU A 3 -2.43 -38.46 -4.04
CA LEU A 3 -2.14 -37.85 -5.34
C LEU A 3 -1.78 -36.36 -5.19
N LEU A 4 -2.43 -35.67 -4.26
CA LEU A 4 -2.14 -34.27 -3.93
C LEU A 4 -0.76 -34.15 -3.27
N ILE A 5 -0.43 -35.02 -2.32
CA ILE A 5 0.90 -35.04 -1.67
C ILE A 5 2.01 -35.29 -2.72
N LYS A 6 1.77 -36.19 -3.69
CA LYS A 6 2.70 -36.45 -4.79
C LYS A 6 2.90 -35.22 -5.68
N GLU A 7 1.83 -34.51 -6.03
CA GLU A 7 1.94 -33.26 -6.81
C GLU A 7 2.67 -32.14 -6.03
N PHE A 8 2.45 -32.02 -4.72
CA PHE A 8 3.21 -31.09 -3.88
C PHE A 8 4.71 -31.41 -3.92
N ARG A 9 5.10 -32.66 -3.66
CA ARG A 9 6.51 -33.09 -3.67
C ARG A 9 7.17 -32.91 -5.04
N LYS A 10 6.44 -33.17 -6.12
CA LYS A 10 6.92 -33.04 -7.50
C LYS A 10 7.15 -31.57 -7.92
N ASN A 11 6.30 -30.67 -7.48
CA ASN A 11 6.39 -29.25 -7.85
C ASN A 11 7.27 -28.45 -6.89
N LEU A 12 7.57 -28.96 -5.70
CA LEU A 12 8.62 -28.50 -4.77
C LEU A 12 10.04 -28.77 -5.31
N ASN A 13 10.30 -28.37 -6.55
CA ASN A 13 11.64 -28.39 -7.12
C ASN A 13 12.42 -27.17 -6.65
N GLY A 14 13.70 -27.34 -6.31
CA GLY A 14 14.56 -26.26 -5.81
C GLY A 14 14.57 -25.00 -6.68
N LYS A 15 14.45 -25.15 -8.00
CA LYS A 15 14.36 -24.02 -8.95
C LYS A 15 13.07 -23.19 -8.80
N MET A 16 11.93 -23.84 -8.58
CA MET A 16 10.64 -23.15 -8.39
C MET A 16 10.63 -22.42 -7.05
N ILE A 17 11.10 -23.09 -5.99
CA ILE A 17 11.21 -22.50 -4.65
C ILE A 17 12.14 -21.29 -4.69
N PHE A 18 13.32 -21.43 -5.30
CA PHE A 18 14.28 -20.33 -5.45
C PHE A 18 13.67 -19.14 -6.18
N PHE A 19 12.95 -19.37 -7.29
CA PHE A 19 12.26 -18.31 -8.02
C PHE A 19 11.21 -17.60 -7.17
N LEU A 20 10.38 -18.35 -6.43
CA LEU A 20 9.37 -17.75 -5.54
C LEU A 20 10.00 -16.95 -4.41
N ILE A 21 11.09 -17.44 -3.82
CA ILE A 21 11.85 -16.70 -2.81
C ILE A 21 12.44 -15.43 -3.41
N ALA A 22 13.06 -15.50 -4.60
CA ALA A 22 13.60 -14.33 -5.28
C ALA A 22 12.51 -13.28 -5.57
N MET A 23 11.36 -13.72 -6.12
CA MET A 23 10.22 -12.83 -6.37
C MET A 23 9.63 -12.25 -5.08
N PHE A 24 9.61 -13.01 -3.99
CA PHE A 24 9.21 -12.51 -2.68
C PHE A 24 10.11 -11.34 -2.24
N PHE A 25 11.43 -11.52 -2.30
CA PHE A 25 12.37 -10.44 -1.98
C PHE A 25 12.25 -9.26 -2.92
N VAL A 26 12.05 -9.48 -4.23
CA VAL A 26 11.80 -8.39 -5.19
C VAL A 26 10.56 -7.59 -4.79
N CYS A 27 9.45 -8.25 -4.44
CA CYS A 27 8.24 -7.57 -4.01
C CYS A 27 8.47 -6.75 -2.72
N LEU A 28 9.23 -7.28 -1.76
CA LEU A 28 9.58 -6.55 -0.53
C LEU A 28 10.47 -5.35 -0.82
N CYS A 29 11.51 -5.52 -1.65
CA CYS A 29 12.40 -4.44 -2.05
C CYS A 29 11.64 -3.33 -2.76
N ILE A 30 10.75 -3.68 -3.70
CA ILE A 30 9.90 -2.69 -4.40
C ILE A 30 9.00 -1.95 -3.42
N SER A 31 8.40 -2.65 -2.45
CA SER A 31 7.57 -2.03 -1.42
C SER A 31 8.35 -1.01 -0.59
N ILE A 32 9.57 -1.34 -0.16
CA ILE A 32 10.45 -0.45 0.61
C ILE A 32 10.94 0.73 -0.26
N CYS A 33 11.36 0.46 -1.49
CA CYS A 33 11.81 1.48 -2.42
C CYS A 33 10.69 2.45 -2.79
N TYR A 34 9.44 1.98 -2.88
CA TYR A 34 8.29 2.82 -3.21
C TYR A 34 8.05 3.92 -2.17
N VAL A 35 8.31 3.65 -0.90
CA VAL A 35 8.24 4.66 0.16
C VAL A 35 9.47 5.56 0.13
N LYS A 36 10.68 5.01 -0.03
CA LYS A 36 11.93 5.80 0.03
C LYS A 36 12.18 6.70 -1.19
N LEU A 37 11.69 6.32 -2.37
CA LEU A 37 11.84 7.07 -3.62
C LEU A 37 10.77 8.13 -3.81
N ASP A 38 9.81 8.21 -2.89
CA ASP A 38 8.75 9.20 -2.97
C ASP A 38 9.24 10.53 -2.39
N PHE A 39 9.67 11.41 -3.28
CA PHE A 39 10.15 12.76 -2.96
C PHE A 39 9.02 13.74 -2.63
N THR A 40 7.76 13.29 -2.53
CA THR A 40 6.59 14.20 -2.41
C THR A 40 6.44 14.83 -1.03
N ILE A 41 7.08 14.31 0.02
CA ILE A 41 7.25 15.07 1.27
C ILE A 41 8.52 15.93 1.15
N ASP A 42 8.47 16.88 0.22
CA ASP A 42 9.49 17.92 0.13
C ASP A 42 9.36 18.82 1.39
N ASN A 43 10.18 18.53 2.40
CA ASN A 43 10.54 19.40 3.54
C ASN A 43 9.72 19.36 4.84
N LEU A 44 8.72 18.48 5.01
CA LEU A 44 8.10 18.30 6.35
C LEU A 44 8.93 17.38 7.22
N LYS A 45 9.17 17.78 8.47
CA LYS A 45 9.86 16.95 9.47
C LYS A 45 8.91 15.91 10.03
N GLU A 46 8.98 14.71 9.47
CA GLU A 46 8.18 13.55 9.90
C GLU A 46 8.23 13.31 11.42
N SER A 47 9.40 13.48 12.05
CA SER A 47 9.54 13.31 13.49
C SER A 47 8.64 14.22 14.31
N VAL A 48 8.42 15.46 13.85
CA VAL A 48 7.54 16.44 14.50
C VAL A 48 6.09 16.05 14.30
N ILE A 49 5.71 15.60 13.10
CA ILE A 49 4.37 15.12 12.81
C ILE A 49 4.03 13.91 13.69
N LEU A 50 4.95 12.95 13.81
CA LEU A 50 4.77 11.77 14.66
C LEU A 50 4.67 12.12 16.15
N GLU A 51 5.31 13.19 16.61
CA GLU A 51 5.17 13.68 17.99
C GLU A 51 3.75 14.19 18.25
N TYR A 52 3.23 15.06 17.38
CA TYR A 52 1.86 15.55 17.48
C TYR A 52 0.83 14.41 17.34
N GLN A 53 1.07 13.46 16.42
CA GLN A 53 0.26 12.24 16.28
C GLN A 53 0.19 11.43 17.57
N ALA A 54 1.31 11.31 18.29
CA ALA A 54 1.36 10.57 19.54
C ALA A 54 0.51 11.26 20.62
N LYS A 55 0.54 12.60 20.69
CA LYS A 55 -0.31 13.39 21.60
C LYS A 55 -1.79 13.32 21.22
N LEU A 56 -2.10 13.35 19.94
CA LEU A 56 -3.48 13.37 19.41
C LEU A 56 -4.08 11.98 19.17
N SER A 57 -3.36 10.91 19.50
CA SER A 57 -3.72 9.51 19.18
C SER A 57 -5.11 9.09 19.68
N GLY A 58 -5.93 8.50 18.81
CA GLY A 58 -7.29 8.05 19.12
C GLY A 58 -8.36 9.09 18.76
N PRO A 59 -9.62 8.87 19.20
CA PRO A 59 -10.70 9.80 18.89
C PRO A 59 -10.42 11.19 19.48
N LEU A 60 -10.83 12.23 18.76
CA LEU A 60 -10.76 13.61 19.22
C LEU A 60 -11.73 13.82 20.38
N ASN A 61 -11.18 14.29 21.51
CA ASN A 61 -11.91 14.71 22.70
C ASN A 61 -11.75 16.22 22.89
N ALA A 62 -12.55 16.82 23.77
CA ALA A 62 -12.50 18.26 24.06
C ALA A 62 -11.09 18.76 24.41
N GLU A 63 -10.35 18.04 25.26
CA GLU A 63 -8.97 18.38 25.64
C GLU A 63 -7.99 18.44 24.46
N LYS A 64 -8.16 17.54 23.47
CA LYS A 64 -7.30 17.53 22.28
C LYS A 64 -7.64 18.66 21.31
N ILE A 65 -8.92 19.03 21.25
CA ILE A 65 -9.37 20.16 20.45
C ILE A 65 -8.86 21.46 21.06
N GLU A 66 -8.95 21.59 22.39
CA GLU A 66 -8.38 22.72 23.13
C GLU A 66 -6.87 22.83 22.89
N TYR A 67 -6.12 21.73 22.98
CA TYR A 67 -4.69 21.72 22.64
C TYR A 67 -4.39 22.21 21.20
N LEU A 68 -5.20 21.81 20.22
CA LEU A 68 -5.03 22.27 18.83
C LEU A 68 -5.29 23.78 18.71
N MET A 69 -6.31 24.29 19.39
CA MET A 69 -6.64 25.71 19.36
C MET A 69 -5.58 26.54 20.09
N ASP A 70 -5.12 26.08 21.26
CA ASP A 70 -4.09 26.74 22.05
C ASP A 70 -2.74 26.78 21.31
N GLU A 71 -2.34 25.68 20.66
CA GLU A 71 -1.10 25.64 19.88
C GLU A 71 -1.19 26.54 18.64
N GLU A 72 -2.34 26.58 17.95
CA GLU A 72 -2.56 27.52 16.84
C GLU A 72 -2.48 28.97 17.31
N GLU A 73 -3.16 29.31 18.41
CA GLU A 73 -3.15 30.64 18.99
C GLU A 73 -1.74 31.04 19.43
N PHE A 74 -1.01 30.13 20.09
CA PHE A 74 0.38 30.37 20.50
C PHE A 74 1.29 30.68 19.32
N ILE A 75 1.19 29.91 18.22
CA ILE A 75 1.98 30.14 17.01
C ILE A 75 1.64 31.50 16.39
N ILE A 76 0.35 31.81 16.22
CA ILE A 76 -0.12 33.07 15.62
C ILE A 76 0.30 34.27 16.48
N GLN A 77 0.08 34.21 17.80
CA GLN A 77 0.45 35.28 18.71
C GLN A 77 1.96 35.53 18.71
N THR A 78 2.78 34.47 18.74
CA THR A 78 4.25 34.57 18.71
C THR A 78 4.73 35.27 17.43
N PHE A 79 4.15 34.93 16.28
CA PHE A 79 4.47 35.61 15.02
C PHE A 79 4.02 37.07 14.99
N ASN A 80 2.83 37.36 15.52
CA ASN A 80 2.30 38.73 15.56
C ASN A 80 3.08 39.64 16.52
N LEU A 81 3.60 39.10 17.63
CA LEU A 81 4.36 39.85 18.62
C LEU A 81 5.82 40.09 18.20
N TYR A 82 6.35 39.33 17.24
CA TYR A 82 7.74 39.44 16.81
C TYR A 82 8.17 40.86 16.42
N PRO A 83 7.42 41.63 15.59
CA PRO A 83 7.82 42.99 15.23
C PRO A 83 7.91 43.92 16.44
N GLU A 84 6.96 43.83 17.38
CA GLU A 84 6.92 44.67 18.57
C GLU A 84 8.07 44.32 19.54
N MET A 85 8.28 43.03 19.80
CA MET A 85 9.34 42.56 20.68
C MET A 85 10.73 42.87 20.11
N HIS A 86 10.90 42.74 18.80
CA HIS A 86 12.14 43.10 18.11
C HIS A 86 12.40 44.62 18.18
N GLU A 87 11.38 45.45 17.99
CA GLU A 87 11.51 46.91 18.09
C GLU A 87 11.86 47.37 19.52
N LYS A 88 11.20 46.80 20.56
CA LYS A 88 11.49 47.10 21.96
C LYS A 88 12.93 46.74 22.33
N PHE A 89 13.44 45.62 21.84
CA PHE A 89 14.85 45.23 22.03
C PHE A 89 15.82 46.22 21.36
N LEU A 90 15.54 46.66 20.12
CA LEU A 90 16.36 47.65 19.42
C LEU A 90 16.38 49.02 20.12
N LYS A 91 15.26 49.39 20.77
CA LYS A 91 15.15 50.62 21.59
C LYS A 91 15.81 50.48 22.97
N GLY A 92 16.26 49.29 23.36
CA GLY A 92 16.82 49.01 24.68
C GLY A 92 15.77 48.96 25.80
N GLU A 93 14.49 48.82 25.46
CA GLU A 93 13.35 48.77 26.40
C GLU A 93 13.07 47.34 26.91
N LEU A 94 13.76 46.34 26.36
CA LEU A 94 13.61 44.92 26.69
C LEU A 94 14.95 44.34 27.17
N GLU A 95 14.93 43.57 28.24
CA GLU A 95 16.13 42.89 28.73
C GLU A 95 16.58 41.79 27.75
N ARG A 96 17.89 41.55 27.65
CA ARG A 96 18.45 40.56 26.74
C ARG A 96 17.93 39.15 27.02
N ASP A 97 17.78 38.79 28.29
CA ASP A 97 17.34 37.44 28.68
C ASP A 97 15.86 37.20 28.32
N GLU A 98 15.02 38.22 28.47
CA GLU A 98 13.62 38.19 28.04
C GLU A 98 13.51 38.07 26.51
N TYR A 99 14.31 38.84 25.76
CA TYR A 99 14.36 38.75 24.30
C TYR A 99 14.85 37.37 23.82
N ASN A 100 15.87 36.82 24.46
CA ASN A 100 16.39 35.49 24.10
C ASN A 100 15.33 34.41 24.32
N THR A 101 14.61 34.45 25.45
CA THR A 101 13.52 33.51 25.75
C THR A 101 12.42 33.60 24.68
N PHE A 102 11.98 34.82 24.33
CA PHE A 102 11.02 35.03 23.25
C PHE A 102 11.53 34.50 21.90
N MET A 103 12.81 34.71 21.61
CA MET A 103 13.40 34.27 20.35
C MET A 103 13.54 32.74 20.28
N ASP A 104 13.75 32.06 21.41
CA ASP A 104 13.72 30.60 21.48
C ASP A 104 12.32 30.06 21.16
N ASP A 105 11.26 30.67 21.73
CA ASP A 105 9.87 30.34 21.43
C ASP A 105 9.53 30.60 19.95
N TYR A 106 9.92 31.77 19.42
CA TYR A 106 9.75 32.12 18.02
C TYR A 106 10.43 31.14 17.08
N ASN A 107 11.68 30.77 17.38
CA ASN A 107 12.43 29.80 16.57
C ASN A 107 11.80 28.39 16.63
N SER A 108 11.26 28.01 17.79
CA SER A 108 10.50 26.76 17.95
C SER A 108 9.24 26.76 17.07
N CYS A 109 8.44 27.84 17.12
CA CYS A 109 7.27 28.04 16.28
C CYS A 109 7.62 28.00 14.79
N MET A 110 8.62 28.78 14.35
CA MET A 110 9.13 28.77 12.97
C MET A 110 9.51 27.37 12.47
N THR A 111 10.02 26.52 13.37
CA THR A 111 10.49 25.19 13.02
C THR A 111 9.36 24.16 12.91
N ARG A 112 8.23 24.39 13.60
CA ARG A 112 7.13 23.42 13.73
C ARG A 112 5.84 23.87 13.07
N GLU A 113 5.72 25.14 12.68
CA GLU A 113 4.52 25.74 12.08
C GLU A 113 4.00 24.92 10.90
N ARG A 114 4.87 24.55 9.95
CA ARG A 114 4.44 23.83 8.74
C ARG A 114 3.86 22.45 9.06
N GLU A 115 4.51 21.71 9.96
CA GLU A 115 4.06 20.41 10.41
C GLU A 115 2.78 20.49 11.23
N PHE A 116 2.65 21.52 12.06
CA PHE A 116 1.42 21.80 12.78
C PHE A 116 0.27 22.17 11.84
N GLN A 117 0.50 23.05 10.86
CA GLN A 117 -0.51 23.43 9.87
C GLN A 117 -1.01 22.22 9.07
N TYR A 118 -0.12 21.31 8.68
CA TYR A 118 -0.53 20.04 8.06
C TYR A 118 -1.51 19.24 8.96
N ILE A 119 -1.25 19.16 10.26
CA ILE A 119 -2.11 18.46 11.21
C ILE A 119 -3.43 19.20 11.43
N TYR A 120 -3.37 20.53 11.50
CA TYR A 120 -4.52 21.39 11.66
C TYR A 120 -5.47 21.29 10.46
N GLU A 121 -4.94 21.30 9.24
CA GLU A 121 -5.72 21.06 8.02
C GLU A 121 -6.41 19.69 8.05
N LYS A 122 -5.71 18.64 8.49
CA LYS A 122 -6.30 17.30 8.65
C LYS A 122 -7.45 17.31 9.66
N TRP A 123 -7.30 18.02 10.78
CA TRP A 123 -8.38 18.20 11.74
C TRP A 123 -9.62 18.85 11.11
N GLN A 124 -9.44 19.94 10.35
CA GLN A 124 -10.53 20.63 9.68
C GLN A 124 -11.32 19.72 8.74
N LEU A 125 -10.67 18.76 8.10
CA LEU A 125 -11.30 17.79 7.18
C LEU A 125 -12.10 16.69 7.90
N VAL A 126 -11.77 16.37 9.16
CA VAL A 126 -12.40 15.27 9.89
C VAL A 126 -13.38 15.73 10.95
N LYS A 127 -13.37 17.00 11.37
CA LYS A 127 -14.17 17.52 12.50
C LYS A 127 -15.68 17.27 12.40
N GLU A 128 -16.23 17.15 11.19
CA GLU A 128 -17.66 16.93 10.95
C GLU A 128 -18.05 15.45 10.87
N LYS A 129 -17.09 14.53 11.00
CA LYS A 129 -17.33 13.08 10.89
C LYS A 129 -17.78 12.50 12.24
N GLU A 130 -18.45 11.35 12.19
CA GLU A 130 -19.02 10.69 13.38
C GLU A 130 -17.94 10.35 14.43
N GLU A 131 -16.82 9.79 14.00
CA GLU A 131 -15.66 9.53 14.85
C GLU A 131 -14.42 10.23 14.27
N PRO A 132 -14.15 11.48 14.64
CA PRO A 132 -13.05 12.26 14.09
C PRO A 132 -11.71 11.79 14.67
N TRP A 133 -10.81 11.31 13.81
CA TRP A 133 -9.43 10.94 14.16
C TRP A 133 -8.46 11.67 13.24
N ILE A 134 -7.37 12.19 13.80
CA ILE A 134 -6.30 12.82 13.02
C ILE A 134 -5.22 11.77 12.73
N VAL A 135 -5.20 11.28 11.50
CA VAL A 135 -4.30 10.20 11.07
C VAL A 135 -3.27 10.74 10.08
N TYR A 136 -2.00 10.39 10.28
CA TYR A 136 -0.96 10.63 9.29
C TYR A 136 -1.10 9.56 8.22
N ASP A 137 -1.76 9.95 7.14
CA ASP A 137 -2.23 9.03 6.11
C ASP A 137 -1.15 8.61 5.12
N TYR A 138 -0.03 9.31 5.06
CA TYR A 138 1.06 9.05 4.11
C TYR A 138 1.42 7.55 3.99
N TYR A 139 1.75 6.90 5.12
CA TYR A 139 2.14 5.49 5.10
C TYR A 139 0.99 4.53 4.83
N TRP A 140 -0.23 4.89 5.25
CA TRP A 140 -1.42 4.11 4.94
C TRP A 140 -1.74 4.18 3.44
N GLU A 141 -1.67 5.36 2.83
CA GLU A 141 -1.86 5.55 1.40
C GLU A 141 -0.83 4.76 0.59
N LYS A 142 0.45 4.76 1.00
CA LYS A 142 1.48 3.92 0.36
C LYS A 142 1.25 2.42 0.54
N LEU A 143 0.77 2.01 1.71
CA LEU A 143 0.43 0.62 1.98
C LEU A 143 -0.77 0.15 1.14
N PHE A 144 -1.73 1.03 0.86
CA PHE A 144 -2.89 0.72 0.02
C PHE A 144 -2.59 0.85 -1.47
N ASN A 145 -1.75 1.81 -1.87
CA ASN A 145 -1.38 2.05 -3.26
C ASN A 145 -0.14 1.23 -3.67
N GLN A 146 -0.31 -0.10 -3.72
CA GLN A 146 0.78 -1.03 -4.02
C GLN A 146 0.73 -1.61 -5.44
N LYS A 147 0.42 -0.78 -6.44
CA LYS A 147 0.28 -1.21 -7.84
C LYS A 147 1.48 -2.02 -8.33
N ASN A 148 2.69 -1.48 -8.17
CA ASN A 148 3.91 -2.13 -8.66
C ASN A 148 4.14 -3.49 -7.99
N VAL A 149 3.94 -3.58 -6.68
CA VAL A 149 4.08 -4.81 -5.92
C VAL A 149 3.09 -5.89 -6.39
N VAL A 150 1.82 -5.51 -6.60
CA VAL A 150 0.78 -6.41 -7.13
C VAL A 150 1.17 -6.95 -8.49
N LEU A 151 1.84 -6.14 -9.31
CA LEU A 151 2.29 -6.52 -10.64
C LEU A 151 3.35 -7.63 -10.63
N PHE A 152 4.38 -7.50 -9.78
CA PHE A 152 5.37 -8.56 -9.60
C PHE A 152 4.77 -9.81 -8.96
N GLN A 153 3.81 -9.64 -8.04
CA GLN A 153 3.04 -10.74 -7.48
C GLN A 153 2.25 -11.49 -8.57
N LEU A 154 1.63 -10.79 -9.53
CA LEU A 154 0.96 -11.39 -10.67
C LEU A 154 1.93 -12.20 -11.55
N ILE A 155 3.11 -11.65 -11.87
CA ILE A 155 4.14 -12.35 -12.65
C ILE A 155 4.57 -13.64 -11.95
N ALA A 156 4.82 -13.58 -10.63
CA ALA A 156 5.21 -14.75 -9.84
C ALA A 156 4.15 -15.85 -9.88
N VAL A 157 2.88 -15.46 -9.79
CA VAL A 157 1.74 -16.36 -9.82
C VAL A 157 1.54 -16.98 -11.21
N ILE A 158 1.62 -16.19 -12.27
CA ILE A 158 1.50 -16.67 -13.65
C ILE A 158 2.61 -17.67 -13.95
N PHE A 159 3.85 -17.38 -13.50
CA PHE A 159 4.96 -18.31 -13.59
C PHE A 159 4.66 -19.62 -12.87
N LEU A 160 4.16 -19.56 -11.62
CA LEU A 160 3.81 -20.75 -10.84
C LEU A 160 2.77 -21.60 -11.58
N ALA A 161 1.68 -20.99 -12.05
CA ALA A 161 0.60 -21.67 -12.76
C ALA A 161 1.11 -22.36 -14.04
N CYS A 162 1.96 -21.69 -14.83
CA CYS A 162 2.56 -22.26 -16.04
C CYS A 162 3.56 -23.38 -15.71
N ALA A 163 4.38 -23.21 -14.67
CA ALA A 163 5.42 -24.16 -14.29
C ALA A 163 4.85 -25.50 -13.82
N VAL A 164 3.72 -25.50 -13.09
CA VAL A 164 3.00 -26.72 -12.65
C VAL A 164 2.56 -27.59 -13.83
N MET A 165 2.22 -26.98 -14.97
CA MET A 165 1.85 -27.67 -16.20
C MET A 165 3.07 -28.09 -17.04
N LEU A 166 4.14 -27.29 -16.99
CA LEU A 166 5.35 -27.52 -17.78
C LEU A 166 6.10 -28.80 -17.40
N VAL A 167 6.08 -29.20 -16.13
CA VAL A 167 6.76 -30.43 -15.65
C VAL A 167 6.28 -31.68 -16.42
N GLU A 168 4.99 -31.78 -16.72
CA GLU A 168 4.43 -32.96 -17.40
C GLU A 168 4.62 -32.93 -18.91
N MET A 169 4.55 -31.74 -19.51
CA MET A 169 4.77 -31.59 -20.94
C MET A 169 6.24 -31.82 -21.30
N ARG A 170 7.18 -31.40 -20.44
CA ARG A 170 8.62 -31.63 -20.66
C ARG A 170 9.03 -33.08 -20.48
N ASN A 171 8.45 -33.77 -19.51
CA ASN A 171 8.82 -35.16 -19.20
C ASN A 171 8.14 -36.18 -20.12
N GLY A 172 7.38 -35.75 -21.14
CA GLY A 172 6.71 -36.65 -22.09
C GLY A 172 5.60 -37.49 -21.47
N PHE A 173 5.18 -37.21 -20.23
CA PHE A 173 4.13 -37.94 -19.51
C PHE A 173 2.71 -37.50 -19.92
N TYR A 174 2.58 -36.37 -20.62
CA TYR A 174 1.30 -35.82 -21.05
C TYR A 174 0.45 -36.78 -21.92
N PRO A 175 1.01 -37.54 -22.89
CA PRO A 175 0.24 -38.53 -23.66
C PRO A 175 -0.22 -39.74 -22.83
N ILE A 176 0.60 -40.20 -21.88
CA ILE A 176 0.27 -41.32 -20.96
C ILE A 176 -0.85 -40.91 -20.00
N LEU A 177 -0.83 -39.65 -19.55
CA LEU A 177 -1.89 -39.11 -18.71
C LEU A 177 -3.23 -39.04 -19.46
N ASN A 178 -3.20 -38.75 -20.76
CA ASN A 178 -4.39 -38.65 -21.61
C ASN A 178 -4.96 -40.00 -22.03
N SER A 179 -4.19 -41.10 -21.96
CA SER A 179 -4.68 -42.44 -22.30
C SER A 179 -5.43 -43.13 -21.15
N THR A 180 -5.50 -42.51 -19.96
CA THR A 180 -6.22 -43.05 -18.79
C THR A 180 -7.51 -42.27 -18.49
N PRO A 181 -8.71 -42.90 -18.61
CA PRO A 181 -10.00 -42.19 -18.54
C PRO A 181 -10.32 -41.61 -17.15
N PHE A 182 -9.83 -42.21 -16.07
CA PHE A 182 -10.12 -41.79 -14.68
C PHE A 182 -9.03 -40.93 -14.03
N GLY A 183 -7.86 -40.76 -14.68
CA GLY A 183 -6.71 -40.03 -14.11
C GLY A 183 -6.66 -38.54 -14.48
N ARG A 184 -7.11 -38.19 -15.69
CA ARG A 184 -6.93 -36.85 -16.28
C ARG A 184 -7.51 -35.70 -15.46
N TRP A 185 -8.79 -35.78 -15.11
CA TRP A 185 -9.47 -34.73 -14.35
C TRP A 185 -9.04 -34.66 -12.89
N ASN A 186 -8.72 -35.82 -12.30
CA ASN A 186 -8.26 -35.89 -10.91
C ASN A 186 -6.87 -35.28 -10.74
N VAL A 187 -5.97 -35.49 -11.70
CA VAL A 187 -4.63 -34.87 -11.70
C VAL A 187 -4.73 -33.37 -11.97
N LEU A 188 -5.56 -32.94 -12.94
CA LEU A 188 -5.80 -31.52 -13.19
C LEU A 188 -6.38 -30.80 -11.96
N ARG A 189 -7.34 -31.41 -11.26
CA ARG A 189 -7.88 -30.89 -9.99
C ARG A 189 -6.80 -30.73 -8.93
N CYS A 190 -5.94 -31.73 -8.74
CA CYS A 190 -4.85 -31.64 -7.77
C CYS A 190 -3.84 -30.53 -8.12
N LYS A 191 -3.58 -30.30 -9.41
CA LYS A 191 -2.74 -29.18 -9.87
C LYS A 191 -3.37 -27.82 -9.61
N MET A 192 -4.67 -27.67 -9.87
CA MET A 192 -5.39 -26.43 -9.57
C MET A 192 -5.37 -26.16 -8.06
N ILE A 193 -5.64 -27.17 -7.23
CA ILE A 193 -5.57 -27.03 -5.77
C ILE A 193 -4.14 -26.64 -5.33
N TYR A 194 -3.11 -27.31 -5.86
CA TYR A 194 -1.72 -26.93 -5.56
C TYR A 194 -1.41 -25.48 -5.95
N ALA A 195 -1.78 -25.06 -7.16
CA ALA A 195 -1.53 -23.71 -7.66
C ALA A 195 -2.27 -22.66 -6.82
N VAL A 196 -3.54 -22.91 -6.46
CA VAL A 196 -4.34 -22.03 -5.61
C VAL A 196 -3.77 -21.94 -4.20
N VAL A 197 -3.43 -23.07 -3.57
CA VAL A 197 -2.88 -23.08 -2.20
C VAL A 197 -1.52 -22.38 -2.15
N SER A 198 -0.63 -22.66 -3.10
CA SER A 198 0.70 -22.05 -3.14
C SER A 198 0.68 -20.55 -3.47
N SER A 199 -0.14 -20.11 -4.42
CA SER A 199 -0.32 -18.68 -4.74
C SER A 199 -0.99 -17.90 -3.60
N SER A 200 -1.97 -18.51 -2.93
CA SER A 200 -2.64 -17.92 -1.77
C SER A 200 -1.68 -17.80 -0.59
N ALA A 201 -0.89 -18.85 -0.31
CA ALA A 201 0.13 -18.83 0.74
C ALA A 201 1.20 -17.76 0.47
N PHE A 202 1.69 -17.66 -0.78
CA PHE A 202 2.63 -16.61 -1.20
C PHE A 202 2.06 -15.20 -0.97
N SER A 203 0.81 -14.98 -1.41
CA SER A 203 0.13 -13.69 -1.30
C SER A 203 -0.17 -13.29 0.16
N LEU A 204 -0.54 -14.27 0.98
CA LEU A 204 -0.79 -14.09 2.40
C LEU A 204 0.51 -13.75 3.14
N MET A 205 1.56 -14.54 2.92
CA MET A 205 2.88 -14.31 3.52
C MET A 205 3.43 -12.94 3.14
N PHE A 206 3.28 -12.55 1.87
CA PHE A 206 3.65 -11.22 1.41
C PHE A 206 2.86 -10.12 2.15
N SER A 207 1.55 -10.27 2.28
CA SER A 207 0.70 -9.29 2.98
C SER A 207 1.12 -9.13 4.46
N PHE A 208 1.44 -10.24 5.14
CA PHE A 208 1.95 -10.21 6.52
C PHE A 208 3.30 -9.48 6.62
N CYS A 209 4.28 -9.86 5.79
CA CYS A 209 5.60 -9.24 5.83
C CYS A 209 5.57 -7.76 5.47
N ASN A 210 4.73 -7.40 4.49
CA ASN A 210 4.53 -6.02 4.10
C ASN A 210 3.90 -5.20 5.24
N LEU A 211 2.84 -5.69 5.89
CA LEU A 211 2.27 -5.02 7.06
C LEU A 211 3.30 -4.88 8.19
N TYR A 212 4.10 -5.93 8.44
CA TYR A 212 5.14 -5.92 9.46
C TYR A 212 6.23 -4.86 9.18
N ILE A 213 6.66 -4.74 7.92
CA ILE A 213 7.63 -3.71 7.51
C ILE A 213 7.06 -2.32 7.76
N TYR A 214 5.82 -2.05 7.33
CA TYR A 214 5.21 -0.74 7.54
C TYR A 214 5.01 -0.43 9.03
N ASP A 215 4.64 -1.43 9.83
CA ASP A 215 4.50 -1.26 11.27
C ASP A 215 5.82 -0.95 11.99
N LYS A 216 6.91 -1.62 11.59
CA LYS A 216 8.21 -1.52 12.29
C LYS A 216 9.16 -0.46 11.75
N VAL A 217 9.15 -0.24 10.44
CA VAL A 217 10.07 0.68 9.77
C VAL A 217 9.47 2.07 9.67
N TYR A 218 8.17 2.17 9.39
CA TYR A 218 7.48 3.44 9.11
C TYR A 218 6.50 3.85 10.22
N VAL A 219 6.32 3.04 11.26
CA VAL A 219 5.44 3.31 12.43
C VAL A 219 4.01 3.65 11.99
N LEU A 220 3.21 2.63 11.66
CA LEU A 220 1.81 2.83 11.27
C LEU A 220 0.98 3.41 12.44
N PRO A 221 0.53 4.67 12.35
CA PRO A 221 -0.23 5.28 13.43
C PRO A 221 -1.67 4.77 13.42
N GLN A 222 -2.26 4.71 14.62
CA GLN A 222 -3.71 4.65 14.83
C GLN A 222 -4.45 3.59 13.97
N LYS A 223 -4.00 2.32 14.02
CA LYS A 223 -4.58 1.19 13.24
C LYS A 223 -6.09 0.97 13.40
N GLY A 224 -6.65 1.42 14.52
CA GLY A 224 -8.08 1.33 14.84
C GLY A 224 -8.92 2.47 14.26
N ALA A 225 -8.30 3.49 13.66
CA ALA A 225 -9.02 4.61 13.07
C ALA A 225 -9.99 4.14 11.97
N PRO A 226 -11.18 4.75 11.86
CA PRO A 226 -12.05 4.56 10.71
C PRO A 226 -11.36 4.97 9.40
N VAL A 227 -11.61 4.21 8.33
CA VAL A 227 -10.99 4.42 7.00
C VAL A 227 -11.31 5.80 6.43
N TYR A 228 -12.49 6.33 6.70
CA TYR A 228 -12.91 7.63 6.20
C TYR A 228 -12.10 8.81 6.75
N ASN A 229 -11.30 8.62 7.80
CA ASN A 229 -10.43 9.66 8.34
C ASN A 229 -9.14 9.88 7.54
N ILE A 230 -8.87 9.03 6.54
CA ILE A 230 -7.78 9.21 5.57
C ILE A 230 -8.27 10.02 4.37
N SER A 231 -7.43 10.92 3.84
CA SER A 231 -7.78 11.76 2.68
C SER A 231 -8.24 10.95 1.47
N LEU A 232 -7.56 9.85 1.14
CA LEU A 232 -7.90 8.96 0.03
C LEU A 232 -9.30 8.32 0.11
N PHE A 233 -9.88 8.19 1.31
CA PHE A 233 -11.20 7.57 1.52
C PHE A 233 -12.22 8.51 2.16
N SER A 234 -12.01 9.83 2.04
CA SER A 234 -12.85 10.83 2.69
C SER A 234 -14.34 10.72 2.35
N ASN A 235 -14.67 10.22 1.14
CA ASN A 235 -16.03 10.04 0.61
C ASN A 235 -16.67 8.68 0.95
N VAL A 236 -15.97 7.79 1.65
CA VAL A 236 -16.47 6.45 1.98
C VAL A 236 -17.20 6.51 3.32
N SER A 237 -18.45 6.05 3.38
CA SER A 237 -19.26 6.04 4.61
C SER A 237 -19.08 4.78 5.48
N ALA A 238 -18.20 3.87 5.09
CA ALA A 238 -17.96 2.64 5.84
C ALA A 238 -17.11 2.89 7.08
N SER A 239 -17.61 2.51 8.26
CA SER A 239 -16.93 2.58 9.56
C SER A 239 -15.88 1.47 9.78
N LEU A 240 -15.34 0.90 8.69
CA LEU A 240 -14.29 -0.11 8.79
C LEU A 240 -13.02 0.54 9.34
N THR A 241 -12.29 -0.21 10.18
CA THR A 241 -10.98 0.26 10.65
C THR A 241 -9.92 0.09 9.56
N LEU A 242 -8.85 0.89 9.62
CA LEU A 242 -7.74 0.82 8.66
C LEU A 242 -7.14 -0.59 8.55
N LEU A 243 -6.98 -1.27 9.69
CA LEU A 243 -6.48 -2.64 9.71
C LEU A 243 -7.48 -3.64 9.09
N GLN A 244 -8.79 -3.47 9.33
CA GLN A 244 -9.82 -4.32 8.71
C GLN A 244 -9.85 -4.14 7.20
N TYR A 245 -9.78 -2.88 6.73
CA TYR A 245 -9.73 -2.59 5.30
C TYR A 245 -8.49 -3.18 4.62
N PHE A 246 -7.31 -3.12 5.27
CA PHE A 246 -6.11 -3.79 4.78
C PHE A 246 -6.33 -5.29 4.54
N TRP A 247 -6.89 -5.99 5.54
CA TRP A 247 -7.15 -7.43 5.44
C TRP A 247 -8.25 -7.77 4.44
N LEU A 248 -9.28 -6.94 4.32
CA LEU A 248 -10.32 -7.08 3.31
C LEU A 248 -9.73 -6.95 1.90
N ASN A 249 -8.90 -5.94 1.66
CA ASN A 249 -8.20 -5.77 0.38
C ASN A 249 -7.25 -6.95 0.11
N ALA A 250 -6.52 -7.43 1.12
CA ALA A 250 -5.69 -8.62 1.00
C ALA A 250 -6.51 -9.88 0.65
N ALA A 251 -7.68 -10.07 1.26
CA ALA A 251 -8.57 -11.19 0.98
C ALA A 251 -9.13 -11.13 -0.45
N VAL A 252 -9.63 -9.97 -0.89
CA VAL A 252 -10.10 -9.74 -2.26
C VAL A 252 -8.97 -10.03 -3.26
N ARG A 253 -7.76 -9.53 -3.01
CA ARG A 253 -6.58 -9.80 -3.84
C ARG A 253 -6.25 -11.29 -3.91
N ILE A 254 -6.25 -12.01 -2.79
CA ILE A 254 -6.01 -13.46 -2.77
C ILE A 254 -7.07 -14.20 -3.60
N LEU A 255 -8.34 -13.81 -3.47
CA LEU A 255 -9.43 -14.38 -4.28
C LEU A 255 -9.19 -14.14 -5.77
N LEU A 256 -8.89 -12.91 -6.19
CA LEU A 256 -8.63 -12.58 -7.60
C LEU A 256 -7.42 -13.32 -8.15
N ILE A 257 -6.33 -13.39 -7.38
CA ILE A 257 -5.12 -14.14 -7.75
C ILE A 257 -5.40 -15.64 -7.88
N SER A 258 -6.20 -16.20 -6.98
CA SER A 258 -6.58 -17.61 -7.04
C SER A 258 -7.43 -17.93 -8.27
N LEU A 259 -8.36 -17.03 -8.62
CA LEU A 259 -9.18 -17.15 -9.83
C LEU A 259 -8.32 -17.06 -11.09
N LEU A 260 -7.38 -16.12 -11.13
CA LEU A 260 -6.39 -16.00 -12.21
C LEU A 260 -5.56 -17.28 -12.35
N CYS A 261 -5.08 -17.87 -11.24
CA CYS A 261 -4.33 -19.13 -11.28
C CYS A 261 -5.12 -20.23 -11.99
N VAL A 262 -6.39 -20.40 -11.61
CA VAL A 262 -7.26 -21.43 -12.19
C VAL A 262 -7.42 -21.19 -13.69
N LEU A 263 -7.67 -19.95 -14.12
CA LEU A 263 -7.78 -19.59 -15.53
C LEU A 263 -6.48 -19.89 -16.31
N VAL A 264 -5.32 -19.55 -15.75
CA VAL A 264 -4.02 -19.81 -16.40
C VAL A 264 -3.75 -21.31 -16.51
N VAL A 265 -4.04 -22.09 -15.47
CA VAL A 265 -3.88 -23.56 -15.50
C VAL A 265 -4.81 -24.18 -16.56
N LEU A 266 -6.06 -23.73 -16.63
CA LEU A 266 -7.03 -24.19 -17.63
C LEU A 266 -6.57 -23.81 -19.05
N ALA A 267 -6.10 -22.58 -19.25
CA ALA A 267 -5.60 -22.14 -20.55
C ALA A 267 -4.35 -22.94 -20.97
N CYS A 268 -3.43 -23.22 -20.04
CA CYS A 268 -2.29 -24.11 -20.29
C CYS A 268 -2.73 -25.52 -20.67
N TYR A 269 -3.79 -26.04 -20.04
CA TYR A 269 -4.32 -27.36 -20.31
C TYR A 269 -4.91 -27.48 -21.72
N TYR A 270 -5.64 -26.46 -22.20
CA TYR A 270 -6.21 -26.44 -23.55
C TYR A 270 -5.16 -26.13 -24.63
N TRP A 271 -4.30 -25.14 -24.41
CA TRP A 271 -3.37 -24.65 -25.43
C TRP A 271 -2.09 -25.51 -25.55
N LYS A 272 -1.77 -26.30 -24.51
CA LYS A 272 -0.62 -27.23 -24.49
C LYS A 272 0.75 -26.57 -24.72
N ARG A 273 0.84 -25.25 -24.53
CA ARG A 273 2.07 -24.45 -24.68
C ARG A 273 2.26 -23.48 -23.50
N PRO A 274 2.58 -23.99 -22.29
CA PRO A 274 2.68 -23.17 -21.08
C PRO A 274 3.76 -22.07 -21.19
N SER A 275 4.89 -22.34 -21.86
CA SER A 275 5.94 -21.32 -22.05
C SER A 275 5.50 -20.16 -22.95
N ALA A 276 4.77 -20.46 -24.03
CA ALA A 276 4.26 -19.41 -24.93
C ALA A 276 3.18 -18.58 -24.24
N LEU A 277 2.33 -19.22 -23.44
CA LEU A 277 1.29 -18.56 -22.66
C LEU A 277 1.89 -17.62 -21.60
N PHE A 278 2.93 -18.08 -20.88
CA PHE A 278 3.67 -17.23 -19.95
C PHE A 278 4.22 -15.98 -20.63
N MET A 279 4.92 -16.15 -21.77
CA MET A 279 5.49 -15.02 -22.52
C MET A 279 4.42 -14.04 -23.01
N LEU A 280 3.29 -14.56 -23.50
CA LEU A 280 2.17 -13.75 -23.96
C LEU A 280 1.54 -12.93 -22.82
N LEU A 281 1.29 -13.55 -21.66
CA LEU A 281 0.74 -12.83 -20.50
C LEU A 281 1.72 -11.79 -19.96
N CYS A 282 3.02 -12.10 -19.89
CA CYS A 282 4.03 -11.11 -19.52
C CYS A 282 4.10 -9.95 -20.52
N ALA A 283 4.00 -10.22 -21.83
CA ALA A 283 3.97 -9.17 -22.84
C ALA A 283 2.74 -8.27 -22.68
N ILE A 284 1.55 -8.84 -22.42
CA ILE A 284 0.32 -8.07 -22.16
C ILE A 284 0.50 -7.16 -20.95
N ILE A 285 1.07 -7.69 -19.85
CA ILE A 285 1.34 -6.92 -18.65
C ILE A 285 2.29 -5.75 -18.93
N VAL A 286 3.42 -6.01 -19.60
CA VAL A 286 4.40 -4.97 -19.93
C VAL A 286 3.78 -3.90 -20.83
N VAL A 287 3.02 -4.30 -21.85
CA VAL A 287 2.31 -3.36 -22.72
C VAL A 287 1.31 -2.52 -21.92
N SER A 288 0.54 -3.13 -21.02
CA SER A 288 -0.42 -2.38 -20.20
C SER A 288 0.24 -1.33 -19.31
N GLU A 289 1.43 -1.61 -18.77
CA GLU A 289 2.18 -0.63 -17.97
C GLU A 289 2.81 0.47 -18.81
N ILE A 290 3.36 0.13 -19.98
CA ILE A 290 3.86 1.14 -20.91
C ILE A 290 2.72 2.07 -21.33
N SER A 291 1.55 1.52 -21.65
CA SER A 291 0.36 2.32 -21.96
C SER A 291 -0.04 3.22 -20.79
N TYR A 292 -0.05 2.70 -19.57
CA TYR A 292 -0.32 3.48 -18.36
C TYR A 292 0.70 4.62 -18.16
N MET A 293 1.99 4.35 -18.35
CA MET A 293 3.05 5.36 -18.22
C MET A 293 2.96 6.45 -19.29
N ILE A 294 2.76 6.08 -20.55
CA ILE A 294 2.57 7.05 -21.65
C ILE A 294 1.36 7.93 -21.34
N PHE A 295 0.28 7.32 -20.85
CA PHE A 295 -0.94 8.04 -20.53
C PHE A 295 -0.75 9.02 -19.37
N ASN A 296 -0.16 8.59 -18.26
CA ASN A 296 0.17 9.48 -17.14
C ASN A 296 1.12 10.61 -17.57
N PHE A 297 2.10 10.33 -18.45
CA PHE A 297 3.02 11.35 -18.97
C PHE A 297 2.31 12.38 -19.86
N GLN A 298 1.38 11.93 -20.71
CA GLN A 298 0.68 12.78 -21.66
C GLN A 298 -0.43 13.63 -21.02
N TYR A 299 -1.13 13.10 -20.02
CA TYR A 299 -2.31 13.76 -19.43
C TYR A 299 -2.08 14.30 -18.01
N GLY A 300 -0.94 13.99 -17.37
CA GLY A 300 -0.61 14.47 -16.03
C GLY A 300 -1.55 13.99 -14.91
N LEU A 301 -2.52 13.13 -15.22
CA LEU A 301 -3.57 12.66 -14.31
C LEU A 301 -3.43 11.15 -14.06
N PRO A 302 -3.60 10.68 -12.81
CA PRO A 302 -3.73 9.26 -12.54
C PRO A 302 -5.02 8.73 -13.17
N VAL A 303 -4.94 7.62 -13.91
CA VAL A 303 -6.08 6.97 -14.62
C VAL A 303 -7.35 6.78 -13.76
N SER A 304 -7.22 6.68 -12.42
CA SER A 304 -8.33 6.59 -11.48
C SER A 304 -9.24 7.82 -11.43
N GLU A 305 -8.71 9.02 -11.65
CA GLU A 305 -9.51 10.26 -11.61
C GLU A 305 -10.37 10.46 -12.86
N ILE A 306 -10.03 9.77 -13.97
CA ILE A 306 -10.78 9.88 -15.23
C ILE A 306 -12.09 9.09 -15.20
N PHE A 307 -12.15 7.99 -14.44
CA PHE A 307 -13.40 7.25 -14.22
C PHE A 307 -14.31 7.92 -13.19
N GLN A 308 -13.77 8.84 -12.37
CA GLN A 308 -14.56 9.70 -11.48
C GLN A 308 -14.98 11.02 -12.14
N ALA A 309 -14.30 11.44 -13.21
CA ALA A 309 -14.73 12.57 -13.99
C ALA A 309 -16.09 12.26 -14.65
N ASN A 310 -17.07 13.12 -14.37
CA ASN A 310 -18.49 13.05 -14.73
C ASN A 310 -18.81 13.04 -16.26
N TRP A 311 -17.85 12.73 -17.14
CA TRP A 311 -18.03 12.81 -18.59
C TRP A 311 -18.71 11.57 -19.22
N ILE A 312 -18.91 10.49 -18.46
CA ILE A 312 -19.57 9.26 -18.96
C ILE A 312 -21.08 9.23 -18.65
N LEU A 313 -21.60 10.12 -17.79
CA LEU A 313 -23.04 10.21 -17.46
C LEU A 313 -23.77 11.43 -18.07
N ASN A 314 -23.13 12.16 -18.99
CA ASN A 314 -23.79 13.19 -19.78
C ASN A 314 -24.12 12.70 -21.20
N ILE A 315 -24.87 11.59 -21.29
CA ILE A 315 -25.72 11.25 -22.45
C ILE A 315 -27.09 10.87 -21.94
#